data_AF-A0A516R9Y9-F1
#
_entry.id   AF-A0A516R9Y9-F1
#
_cell.length_a   1.000
_cell.length_b   1.000
_cell.length_c   1.000
_cell.angle_alpha   90.00
_cell.angle_beta   90.00
_cell.angle_gamma   90.00
#
_symmetry.space_group_name_H-M   'P 1'
#
loop_
_entity.id
_entity.type
_entity.pdbx_description
1 polymer ?
#
loop_
_entity_poly.entity_id
_entity_poly.type
_entity_poly.pdbx_seq_one_letter_code
_entity_poly.pdbx_strand_id
1 'polypeptide(L)'
;MRCIDCTEPATHRGRCHIHHTAYEGRATVRTRRARGRRRANRRDAAARLRRRVQERGSAWCDWCLGDFPASGVDVDHVRPLSLGGEDTDNNIQVLCHGCHQLKTATEFGRMVA
;
A
#
# COMPACT_ATOMS: atom_id res chain seq x y z
N MET A 1 15.46 -11.10 29.21
CA MET A 1 16.22 -11.63 28.05
C MET A 1 17.52 -10.84 27.94
N ARG A 2 18.67 -11.51 27.77
CA ARG A 2 19.96 -10.83 27.54
C ARG A 2 20.15 -10.54 26.05
N CYS A 3 21.01 -9.57 25.74
CA CYS A 3 21.47 -9.29 24.39
C CYS A 3 22.11 -10.55 23.78
N ILE A 4 21.90 -10.80 22.50
CA ILE A 4 22.52 -11.96 21.83
C ILE A 4 24.00 -11.75 21.51
N ASP A 5 24.46 -10.49 21.50
CA ASP A 5 25.86 -10.13 21.20
C ASP A 5 26.66 -9.73 22.46
N CYS A 6 26.02 -9.62 23.63
CA CYS A 6 26.69 -9.34 24.92
C CYS A 6 25.82 -9.72 26.13
N THR A 7 26.27 -9.46 27.36
CA THR A 7 25.52 -9.81 28.58
C THR A 7 24.48 -8.79 29.03
N GLU A 8 24.47 -7.58 28.45
CA GLU A 8 23.53 -6.51 28.80
C GLU A 8 22.06 -6.89 28.51
N PRO A 9 21.09 -6.28 29.21
CA PRO A 9 19.68 -6.47 28.90
C PRO A 9 19.34 -6.15 27.44
N ALA A 10 18.54 -7.00 26.79
CA ALA A 10 18.04 -6.73 25.45
C ALA A 10 16.88 -5.72 25.51
N THR A 11 16.99 -4.65 24.72
CA THR A 11 15.95 -3.60 24.62
C THR A 11 15.30 -3.55 23.24
N HIS A 12 15.96 -4.07 22.20
CA HIS A 12 15.46 -4.06 20.82
C HIS A 12 15.73 -5.39 20.12
N ARG A 13 14.66 -6.14 19.82
CA ARG A 13 14.70 -7.37 19.00
C ARG A 13 15.81 -8.34 19.43
N GLY A 14 15.96 -8.55 20.74
CA GLY A 14 16.98 -9.44 21.31
C GLY A 14 18.38 -8.85 21.44
N ARG A 15 18.59 -7.56 21.17
CA ARG A 15 19.87 -6.84 21.35
C ARG A 15 19.72 -5.66 22.29
N CYS A 16 20.80 -5.24 22.95
CA CYS A 16 20.86 -3.92 23.60
C CYS A 16 20.89 -2.81 22.53
N HIS A 17 20.66 -1.55 22.91
CA HIS A 17 20.60 -0.44 21.96
C HIS A 17 21.88 -0.29 21.11
N ILE A 18 23.07 -0.44 21.71
CA ILE A 18 24.37 -0.35 21.02
C ILE A 18 24.47 -1.43 19.93
N HIS A 19 24.25 -2.69 20.30
CA HIS A 19 24.35 -3.80 19.37
C HIS A 19 23.23 -3.81 18.32
N HIS A 20 22.04 -3.32 18.67
CA HIS A 20 20.96 -3.13 17.71
C HIS A 20 21.33 -2.10 16.63
N THR A 21 21.88 -0.94 17.04
CA THR A 21 22.33 0.10 16.11
C THR A 21 23.48 -0.41 15.22
N ALA A 22 24.47 -1.10 15.79
CA ALA A 22 25.56 -1.70 15.03
C ALA A 22 25.04 -2.75 14.02
N TYR A 23 24.06 -3.57 14.43
CA TYR A 23 23.41 -4.55 13.55
C TYR A 23 22.64 -3.88 12.39
N GLU A 24 21.82 -2.86 12.65
CA GLU A 24 21.10 -2.14 11.60
C GLU A 24 22.04 -1.38 10.64
N GLY A 25 23.24 -1.00 11.10
CA GLY A 25 24.30 -0.38 10.28
C GLY A 25 24.97 -1.32 9.28
N ARG A 26 24.90 -2.65 9.47
CA ARG A 26 25.57 -3.63 8.59
C ARG A 26 25.07 -3.52 7.14
N ALA A 27 26.00 -3.56 6.18
CA ALA A 27 25.67 -3.41 4.75
C ALA A 27 24.61 -4.41 4.27
N THR A 28 24.70 -5.67 4.71
CA THR A 28 23.74 -6.75 4.39
C THR A 28 22.34 -6.48 4.96
N VAL A 29 22.26 -5.93 6.17
CA VAL A 29 20.99 -5.55 6.80
C VAL A 29 20.38 -4.36 6.06
N ARG A 30 21.16 -3.32 5.78
CA ARG A 30 20.72 -2.14 5.04
C ARG A 30 20.19 -2.48 3.65
N THR A 31 20.91 -3.32 2.89
CA THR A 31 20.47 -3.77 1.55
C THR A 31 19.19 -4.61 1.62
N ARG A 32 19.09 -5.56 2.55
CA ARG A 32 17.86 -6.33 2.79
C ARG A 32 16.68 -5.42 3.11
N ARG A 33 16.85 -4.45 4.02
CA ARG A 33 15.82 -3.47 4.40
C ARG A 33 15.40 -2.62 3.20
N ALA A 34 16.36 -2.14 2.41
CA ALA A 34 16.09 -1.37 1.19
C ALA A 34 15.29 -2.19 0.16
N ARG A 35 15.63 -3.46 -0.04
CA ARG A 35 14.87 -4.37 -0.91
C ARG A 35 13.45 -4.57 -0.40
N GLY A 36 13.27 -4.76 0.91
CA GLY A 36 11.96 -4.83 1.56
C GLY A 36 11.12 -3.58 1.32
N ARG A 37 11.70 -2.40 1.52
CA ARG A 37 11.03 -1.12 1.23
C ARG A 37 10.64 -0.98 -0.24
N ARG A 38 11.52 -1.30 -1.18
CA ARG A 38 11.19 -1.26 -2.62
C ARG A 38 10.02 -2.19 -2.96
N ARG A 39 9.96 -3.38 -2.36
CA ARG A 39 8.85 -4.32 -2.55
C ARG A 39 7.53 -3.78 -1.96
N ALA A 40 7.59 -3.18 -0.78
CA ALA A 40 6.42 -2.53 -0.18
C ALA A 40 5.93 -1.36 -1.04
N ASN A 41 6.82 -0.49 -1.51
CA ASN A 41 6.46 0.65 -2.36
C ASN A 41 5.87 0.24 -3.72
N ARG A 42 6.23 -0.95 -4.23
CA ARG A 42 5.60 -1.52 -5.45
C ARG A 42 4.18 -2.02 -5.21
N ARG A 43 3.79 -2.22 -3.94
CA ARG A 43 2.48 -2.69 -3.48
C ARG A 43 1.75 -1.62 -2.67
N ASP A 44 1.95 -0.36 -3.06
CA ASP A 44 1.40 0.85 -2.43
C ASP A 44 0.80 1.80 -3.49
N ALA A 45 0.44 1.24 -4.65
CA ALA A 45 0.03 2.02 -5.81
C ALA A 45 -1.27 2.76 -5.53
N ALA A 46 -2.25 2.08 -4.90
CA ALA A 46 -3.51 2.70 -4.52
C ALA A 46 -3.32 3.87 -3.54
N ALA A 47 -2.50 3.72 -2.50
CA ALA A 47 -2.27 4.79 -1.53
C ALA A 47 -1.55 6.00 -2.16
N ARG A 48 -0.58 5.74 -3.06
CA ARG A 48 0.06 6.80 -3.86
C ARG A 48 -0.92 7.53 -4.76
N LEU A 49 -1.83 6.82 -5.42
CA LEU A 49 -2.84 7.46 -6.26
C LEU A 49 -3.85 8.25 -5.42
N ARG A 50 -4.34 7.72 -4.30
CA ARG A 50 -5.24 8.45 -3.38
C ARG A 50 -4.64 9.78 -2.93
N ARG A 51 -3.36 9.77 -2.59
CA ARG A 51 -2.64 11.00 -2.21
C ARG A 51 -2.61 12.02 -3.35
N ARG A 52 -2.29 11.59 -4.57
CA ARG A 52 -2.29 12.47 -5.76
C ARG A 52 -3.67 13.05 -6.07
N VAL A 53 -4.72 12.23 -5.96
CA VAL A 53 -6.12 12.68 -6.13
C VAL A 53 -6.47 13.73 -5.07
N GLN A 54 -6.11 13.48 -3.81
CA GLN A 54 -6.37 14.42 -2.71
C GLN A 54 -5.60 15.74 -2.85
N GLU A 55 -4.34 15.67 -3.26
CA GLU A 55 -3.48 16.85 -3.52
C GLU A 55 -4.03 17.69 -4.68
N ARG A 56 -4.55 17.04 -5.73
CA ARG A 56 -5.19 17.73 -6.87
C ARG A 56 -6.58 18.30 -6.52
N GLY A 57 -7.31 17.65 -5.62
CA GLY A 57 -8.67 18.02 -5.23
C GLY A 57 -9.77 17.56 -6.19
N SER A 58 -9.41 17.07 -7.38
CA SER A 58 -10.31 16.41 -8.33
C SER A 58 -9.61 15.28 -9.09
N ALA A 59 -10.39 14.38 -9.68
CA ALA A 59 -9.88 13.37 -10.59
C ALA A 59 -10.94 12.91 -11.59
N TRP A 60 -10.44 12.44 -12.73
CA TRP A 60 -11.27 11.94 -13.81
C TRP A 60 -11.58 10.47 -13.55
N CYS A 61 -12.84 10.08 -13.73
CA CYS A 61 -13.26 8.68 -13.66
C CYS A 61 -12.75 7.92 -14.89
N ASP A 62 -12.06 6.81 -14.70
CA ASP A 62 -11.50 6.00 -15.79
C ASP A 62 -12.57 5.30 -16.65
N TRP A 63 -13.82 5.25 -16.18
CA TRP A 63 -14.93 4.62 -16.91
C TRP A 63 -15.81 5.63 -17.64
N CYS A 64 -16.34 6.62 -16.93
CA CYS A 64 -17.26 7.59 -17.54
C CYS A 64 -16.57 8.87 -18.04
N LEU A 65 -15.28 9.03 -17.79
CA LEU A 65 -14.45 10.17 -18.19
C LEU A 65 -14.90 11.54 -17.63
N GLY A 66 -15.82 11.56 -16.66
CA GLY A 66 -16.21 12.76 -15.95
C GLY A 66 -15.15 13.18 -14.92
N ASP A 67 -15.01 14.48 -14.67
CA ASP A 67 -14.18 15.04 -13.59
C ASP A 67 -15.02 15.23 -12.32
N PHE A 68 -14.52 14.73 -11.20
CA PHE A 68 -15.23 14.72 -9.93
C PHE A 68 -14.33 15.29 -8.82
N PRO A 69 -14.90 15.92 -7.78
CA PRO A 69 -14.13 16.28 -6.61
C PRO A 69 -13.48 15.03 -5.99
N ALA A 70 -12.35 15.18 -5.31
CA ALA A 70 -11.65 14.07 -4.68
C ALA A 70 -12.53 13.25 -3.70
N SER A 71 -13.54 13.89 -3.09
CA SER A 71 -14.53 13.24 -2.22
C SER A 71 -15.62 12.47 -2.96
N GLY A 72 -15.70 12.57 -4.28
CA GLY A 72 -16.67 11.89 -5.14
C GLY A 72 -16.11 10.70 -5.92
N VAL A 73 -14.85 10.32 -5.65
CA VAL A 73 -14.14 9.25 -6.33
C VAL A 73 -13.43 8.33 -5.35
N ASP A 74 -13.32 7.07 -5.76
CA ASP A 74 -12.56 6.04 -5.09
C ASP A 74 -11.41 5.55 -5.97
N VAL A 75 -10.28 5.26 -5.33
CA VAL A 75 -9.19 4.51 -5.96
C VAL A 75 -9.42 3.03 -5.72
N ASP A 76 -9.59 2.30 -6.80
CA ASP A 76 -10.00 0.91 -6.81
C ASP A 76 -9.04 0.03 -7.63
N HIS A 77 -9.02 -1.26 -7.35
CA HIS A 77 -8.20 -2.22 -8.10
C HIS A 77 -8.94 -2.71 -9.34
N VAL A 78 -8.31 -2.66 -10.52
CA VAL A 78 -8.93 -3.15 -11.78
C VAL A 78 -9.29 -4.62 -11.66
N ARG A 79 -8.36 -5.47 -11.22
CA ARG A 79 -8.61 -6.82 -10.71
C ARG A 79 -8.53 -6.78 -9.19
N PRO A 80 -9.60 -7.16 -8.46
CA PRO A 80 -9.60 -7.15 -7.00
C PRO A 80 -8.49 -8.00 -6.40
N LEU A 81 -7.96 -7.56 -5.25
CA LEU A 81 -6.94 -8.31 -4.51
C LEU A 81 -7.44 -9.72 -4.10
N SER A 82 -8.71 -9.83 -3.74
CA SER A 82 -9.37 -11.12 -3.39
C SER A 82 -9.40 -12.11 -4.55
N LEU A 83 -9.37 -11.62 -5.79
CA LEU A 83 -9.35 -12.41 -7.01
C LEU A 83 -7.93 -12.57 -7.58
N GLY A 84 -6.89 -12.28 -6.79
CA GLY A 84 -5.49 -12.42 -7.19
C GLY A 84 -4.91 -11.21 -7.93
N GLY A 85 -5.53 -10.03 -7.83
CA GLY A 85 -4.92 -8.78 -8.25
C GLY A 85 -3.73 -8.38 -7.36
N GLU A 86 -2.86 -7.53 -7.88
CA GLU A 86 -1.75 -6.93 -7.14
C GLU A 86 -1.93 -5.40 -7.02
N ASP A 87 -1.46 -4.79 -5.94
CA ASP A 87 -1.53 -3.33 -5.74
C ASP A 87 -0.42 -2.60 -6.52
N THR A 88 -0.46 -2.67 -7.85
CA THR A 88 0.54 -2.08 -8.76
C THR A 88 -0.06 -0.93 -9.57
N ASP A 89 0.78 -0.05 -10.11
CA ASP A 89 0.33 1.13 -10.89
C ASP A 89 -0.56 0.74 -12.09
N ASN A 90 -0.40 -0.47 -12.65
CA ASN A 90 -1.17 -0.95 -13.80
C ASN A 90 -2.49 -1.63 -13.40
N ASN A 91 -2.75 -1.84 -12.11
CA ASN A 91 -3.94 -2.50 -11.59
C ASN A 91 -4.75 -1.59 -10.66
N ILE A 92 -4.54 -0.28 -10.75
CA ILE A 92 -5.31 0.73 -10.01
C ILE A 92 -6.01 1.67 -10.99
N GLN A 93 -7.20 2.12 -10.62
CA GLN A 93 -8.02 3.05 -11.39
C GLN A 93 -8.76 4.00 -10.43
N VAL A 94 -9.18 5.15 -10.92
CA VAL A 94 -10.06 6.11 -10.24
C VAL A 94 -11.47 5.93 -10.78
N LEU A 95 -12.44 5.70 -9.91
CA LEU A 95 -13.85 5.58 -10.28
C LEU A 95 -14.69 6.55 -9.47
N CYS A 96 -15.65 7.22 -10.10
CA CYS A 96 -16.69 7.90 -9.33
C CYS A 96 -17.56 6.87 -8.60
N HIS A 97 -18.24 7.29 -7.53
CA HIS A 97 -19.05 6.37 -6.72
C HIS A 97 -20.07 5.56 -7.55
N GLY A 98 -20.67 6.16 -8.58
CA GLY A 98 -21.60 5.46 -9.48
C GLY A 98 -20.94 4.33 -10.28
N CYS A 99 -19.79 4.61 -10.91
CA CYS A 99 -19.03 3.59 -11.65
C CYS A 99 -18.45 2.51 -10.72
N HIS A 100 -18.02 2.89 -9.51
CA HIS A 100 -17.49 1.93 -8.52
C HIS A 100 -18.56 0.95 -8.03
N GLN A 101 -19.79 1.43 -7.78
CA GLN A 101 -20.91 0.56 -7.45
C GLN A 101 -21.24 -0.43 -8.58
N LEU A 102 -21.24 0.05 -9.84
CA LEU A 102 -21.46 -0.82 -11.02
C LEU A 102 -20.36 -1.89 -11.16
N LYS A 103 -19.09 -1.52 -10.94
CA LYS A 103 -17.96 -2.46 -10.94
C LYS A 103 -18.15 -3.53 -9.87
N THR A 104 -18.41 -3.12 -8.63
CA THR A 104 -18.59 -4.03 -7.50
C THR A 104 -19.71 -5.02 -7.75
N ALA A 105 -20.86 -4.56 -8.27
CA ALA A 105 -21.99 -5.41 -8.61
C ALA A 105 -21.65 -6.43 -9.72
N THR A 106 -20.80 -6.05 -10.68
CA THR A 106 -20.37 -6.91 -11.79
C THR A 106 -19.36 -7.96 -11.32
N GLU A 107 -18.42 -7.59 -10.47
CA GLU A 107 -17.31 -8.46 -10.05
C GLU A 107 -17.68 -9.47 -8.97
N PHE A 108 -18.59 -9.10 -8.07
CA PHE A 108 -18.93 -9.93 -6.91
C PHE A 108 -20.35 -10.48 -6.96
N GLY A 109 -21.10 -10.15 -8.01
CA GLY A 109 -22.53 -10.39 -8.04
C GLY A 109 -23.23 -9.56 -6.97
N ARG A 110 -24.52 -9.30 -7.16
CA ARG A 110 -25.32 -8.57 -6.17
C ARG A 110 -25.35 -9.38 -4.87
N MET A 111 -24.57 -8.99 -3.86
CA MET A 111 -24.74 -9.48 -2.49
C MET A 111 -26.02 -8.81 -1.95
N VAL A 112 -27.17 -9.32 -2.40
CA VAL A 112 -28.47 -9.03 -1.81
C VAL A 112 -28.54 -9.88 -0.54
N ALA A 113 -28.44 -9.22 0.61
CA ALA A 113 -29.04 -9.74 1.83
C ALA A 113 -30.54 -9.39 1.81
#